data_AF-A0A524MHW1-F1
#
_entry.id   AF-A0A524MHW1-F1
#
_cell.length_a   1.000
_cell.length_b   1.000
_cell.length_c   1.000
_cell.angle_alpha   90.00
_cell.angle_beta   90.00
_cell.angle_gamma   90.00
#
_symmetry.space_group_name_H-M   'P 1'
#
loop_
_entity.id
_entity.type
_entity.pdbx_description
1 polymer ?
#
loop_
_entity_poly.entity_id
_entity_poly.type
_entity_poly.pdbx_seq_one_letter_code
_entity_poly.pdbx_strand_id
1 'polypeptide(L)'
;METVIDLIKGYYSKKEENPWHKVNNNVQMFVNKEASKDKISETLILLRAAVFCSLDILSFGLVDEIATSEIVKAFTNEETWKLGRRNARNHCVDVASKLIEKGETRYLTPSALKRDGFGFLIPKIEEARWEEFKKAKPIIKKGELHLSKLEKSIIGSKLLRDQMIMETKIDANDPRVNALLEAYDLQIVEIEIDRSSIIKPPPPTEQVTLNGQPVFEEDEEKEEKIKRKTSKGDQTPLTDFLFEEKKVAKTPEKTGSRKKRGLKK
;
A
#
# COMPACT_ATOMS: atom_id res chain seq x y z
N MET A 1 -24.10 -5.05 27.39
CA MET A 1 -23.46 -3.85 26.81
C MET A 1 -22.60 -4.32 25.67
N GLU A 2 -23.13 -4.28 24.46
CA GLU A 2 -22.33 -4.50 23.24
C GLU A 2 -21.31 -3.37 23.18
N THR A 3 -20.04 -3.71 23.10
CA THR A 3 -19.00 -2.68 22.95
C THR A 3 -19.19 -1.99 21.60
N VAL A 4 -18.79 -0.72 21.46
CA VAL A 4 -18.79 -0.03 20.16
C VAL A 4 -18.01 -0.84 19.11
N ILE A 5 -16.99 -1.59 19.56
CA ILE A 5 -16.23 -2.55 18.77
C ILE A 5 -17.12 -3.66 18.21
N ASP A 6 -18.04 -4.23 19.00
CA ASP A 6 -18.95 -5.29 18.55
C ASP A 6 -20.00 -4.76 17.56
N LEU A 7 -20.45 -3.52 17.73
CA LEU A 7 -21.35 -2.84 16.78
C LEU A 7 -20.65 -2.55 15.45
N ILE A 8 -19.41 -2.07 15.49
CA ILE A 8 -18.59 -1.84 14.29
C ILE A 8 -18.29 -3.17 13.60
N LYS A 9 -17.90 -4.21 14.34
CA LYS A 9 -17.71 -5.57 13.79
C LYS A 9 -19.00 -6.10 13.16
N GLY A 10 -20.15 -5.90 13.81
CA GLY A 10 -21.46 -6.31 13.33
C GLY A 10 -21.86 -5.66 12.00
N TYR A 11 -21.50 -4.39 11.77
CA TYR A 11 -21.68 -3.74 10.46
C TYR A 11 -20.90 -4.45 9.35
N TYR A 12 -19.64 -4.82 9.62
CA TYR A 12 -18.81 -5.50 8.63
C TYR A 12 -19.23 -6.95 8.38
N SER A 13 -19.70 -7.66 9.42
CA SER A 13 -20.19 -9.03 9.28
C SER A 13 -21.56 -9.11 8.62
N LYS A 14 -22.46 -8.15 8.91
CA LYS A 14 -23.85 -8.14 8.42
C LYS A 14 -24.38 -6.72 8.25
N LYS A 15 -24.11 -6.15 7.06
CA LYS A 15 -24.46 -4.76 6.71
C LYS A 15 -25.95 -4.45 6.81
N GLU A 16 -26.82 -5.41 6.52
CA GLU A 16 -28.28 -5.24 6.51
C GLU A 16 -28.88 -5.19 7.92
N GLU A 17 -28.35 -6.00 8.85
CA GLU A 17 -28.83 -6.05 10.24
C GLU A 17 -28.33 -4.84 11.05
N ASN A 18 -27.12 -4.34 10.73
CA ASN A 18 -26.44 -3.27 11.47
C ASN A 18 -26.07 -2.06 10.58
N PRO A 19 -27.04 -1.40 9.92
CA PRO A 19 -26.73 -0.30 9.02
C PRO A 19 -26.07 0.87 9.76
N TRP A 20 -25.17 1.59 9.06
CA TRP A 20 -24.30 2.61 9.66
C TRP A 20 -25.03 3.69 10.49
N HIS A 21 -26.25 4.06 10.09
CA HIS A 21 -27.06 5.03 10.84
C HIS A 21 -27.49 4.54 12.24
N LYS A 22 -27.74 3.22 12.42
CA LYS A 22 -28.01 2.63 13.74
C LYS A 22 -26.76 2.62 14.62
N VAL A 23 -25.61 2.30 14.03
CA VAL A 23 -24.32 2.35 14.73
C VAL A 23 -24.04 3.76 15.26
N ASN A 24 -24.29 4.79 14.45
CA ASN A 24 -24.11 6.20 14.84
C ASN A 24 -25.01 6.64 16.00
N ASN A 25 -26.30 6.27 15.99
CA ASN A 25 -27.23 6.61 17.08
C ASN A 25 -26.83 5.95 18.40
N ASN A 26 -26.40 4.68 18.35
CA ASN A 26 -25.96 3.95 19.53
C ASN A 26 -24.66 4.53 20.12
N VAL A 27 -23.76 4.99 19.26
CA VAL A 27 -22.53 5.69 19.63
C VAL A 27 -22.85 7.02 20.32
N GLN A 28 -23.76 7.83 19.77
CA GLN A 28 -24.18 9.09 20.41
C GLN A 28 -24.80 8.86 21.79
N MET A 29 -25.65 7.83 21.93
CA MET A 29 -26.21 7.44 23.22
C MET A 29 -25.16 6.98 24.23
N PHE A 30 -24.09 6.34 23.77
CA PHE A 30 -22.99 5.88 24.62
C PHE A 30 -22.11 7.05 25.09
N VAL A 31 -21.76 7.95 24.18
CA VAL A 31 -21.01 9.18 24.48
C VAL A 31 -21.76 10.07 25.49
N ASN A 32 -23.08 10.16 25.39
CA ASN A 32 -23.90 10.92 26.33
C ASN A 32 -24.03 10.25 27.72
N LYS A 33 -23.71 8.96 27.86
CA LYS A 33 -23.82 8.19 29.11
C LYS A 33 -22.50 8.00 29.86
N GLU A 34 -21.35 8.10 29.19
CA GLU A 34 -20.04 7.94 29.83
C GLU A 34 -19.42 9.27 30.26
N ALA A 35 -18.94 9.34 31.52
CA ALA A 35 -18.33 10.54 32.09
C ALA A 35 -16.79 10.60 31.94
N SER A 36 -16.13 9.49 31.59
CA SER A 36 -14.67 9.44 31.49
C SER A 36 -14.19 9.87 30.10
N LYS A 37 -13.43 10.97 30.04
CA LYS A 37 -12.86 11.52 28.80
C LYS A 37 -12.04 10.49 28.00
N ASP A 38 -11.34 9.58 28.68
CA ASP A 38 -10.46 8.60 28.05
C ASP A 38 -11.25 7.61 27.17
N LYS A 39 -12.36 7.07 27.66
CA LYS A 39 -13.22 6.15 26.89
C LYS A 39 -13.90 6.82 25.71
N ILE A 40 -14.27 8.10 25.86
CA ILE A 40 -14.80 8.90 24.75
C ILE A 40 -13.73 9.06 23.67
N SER A 41 -12.49 9.37 24.06
CA SER A 41 -11.38 9.52 23.12
C SER A 41 -11.07 8.22 22.36
N GLU A 42 -11.05 7.08 23.07
CA GLU A 42 -10.87 5.75 22.47
C GLU A 42 -12.00 5.44 21.47
N THR A 43 -13.24 5.74 21.84
CA THR A 43 -14.41 5.56 20.98
C THR A 43 -14.32 6.41 19.71
N LEU A 44 -13.89 7.67 19.82
CA LEU A 44 -13.70 8.58 18.68
C LEU A 44 -12.60 8.10 17.74
N ILE A 45 -11.49 7.57 18.28
CA ILE A 45 -10.41 6.96 17.47
C ILE A 45 -10.92 5.73 16.72
N LEU A 46 -11.70 4.87 17.37
CA LEU A 46 -12.30 3.69 16.74
C LEU A 46 -13.28 4.06 15.62
N LEU A 47 -14.11 5.08 15.81
CA LEU A 47 -15.01 5.59 14.78
C LEU A 47 -14.24 6.15 13.59
N ARG A 48 -13.21 6.94 13.87
CA ARG A 48 -12.31 7.47 12.84
C ARG A 48 -11.71 6.31 12.04
N ALA A 49 -11.12 5.32 12.70
CA ALA A 49 -10.57 4.14 12.04
C ALA A 49 -11.62 3.40 11.20
N ALA A 50 -12.84 3.21 11.71
CA ALA A 50 -13.92 2.57 10.97
C ALA A 50 -14.30 3.32 9.68
N VAL A 51 -14.35 4.66 9.73
CA VAL A 51 -14.61 5.48 8.53
C VAL A 51 -13.55 5.24 7.45
N PHE A 52 -12.26 5.30 7.80
CA PHE A 52 -11.18 5.06 6.84
C PHE A 52 -11.17 3.59 6.35
N CYS A 53 -11.38 2.62 7.24
CA CYS A 53 -11.50 1.21 6.88
C CYS A 53 -12.65 0.96 5.89
N SER A 54 -13.78 1.67 6.02
CA SER A 54 -14.89 1.55 5.06
C SER A 54 -14.54 1.97 3.63
N LEU A 55 -13.45 2.73 3.46
CA LEU A 55 -12.90 3.19 2.18
C LEU A 55 -11.71 2.33 1.69
N ASP A 56 -11.42 1.23 2.39
CA ASP A 56 -10.22 0.39 2.25
C ASP A 56 -8.93 1.22 2.41
N ILE A 57 -8.89 2.06 3.47
CA ILE A 57 -7.73 2.88 3.84
C ILE A 57 -7.42 2.61 5.31
N LEU A 58 -6.23 2.09 5.63
CA LEU A 58 -5.83 1.74 7.00
C LEU A 58 -4.82 2.74 7.57
N SER A 59 -3.90 3.23 6.75
CA SER A 59 -2.76 4.08 7.14
C SER A 59 -3.15 5.47 7.65
N PHE A 60 -4.27 6.02 7.19
CA PHE A 60 -4.67 7.40 7.49
C PHE A 60 -5.58 7.55 8.71
N GLY A 61 -6.06 6.45 9.29
CA GLY A 61 -6.88 6.49 10.50
C GLY A 61 -6.19 7.17 11.68
N LEU A 62 -4.86 7.22 11.69
CA LEU A 62 -4.02 7.77 12.77
C LEU A 62 -3.35 9.11 12.41
N VAL A 63 -3.60 9.66 11.23
CA VAL A 63 -3.01 10.92 10.78
C VAL A 63 -3.89 12.07 11.26
N ASP A 64 -3.43 12.84 12.25
CA ASP A 64 -4.23 13.90 12.90
C ASP A 64 -4.58 15.06 11.94
N GLU A 65 -3.75 15.28 10.92
CA GLU A 65 -3.89 16.38 9.96
C GLU A 65 -5.09 16.22 9.03
N ILE A 66 -5.69 15.03 8.96
CA ILE A 66 -6.90 14.80 8.17
C ILE A 66 -8.11 14.86 9.09
N ALA A 67 -9.06 15.76 8.87
CA ALA A 67 -10.31 15.69 9.62
C ALA A 67 -11.21 14.56 9.06
N THR A 68 -11.77 13.72 9.94
CA THR A 68 -12.70 12.66 9.50
C THR A 68 -13.90 13.23 8.75
N SER A 69 -14.35 14.43 9.13
CA SER A 69 -15.43 15.16 8.48
C SER A 69 -15.10 15.57 7.04
N GLU A 70 -13.85 15.90 6.73
CA GLU A 70 -13.41 16.27 5.37
C GLU A 70 -13.44 15.06 4.44
N ILE A 71 -12.99 13.90 4.93
CA ILE A 71 -13.05 12.63 4.20
C ILE A 71 -14.49 12.20 3.93
N VAL A 72 -15.36 12.31 4.94
CA VAL A 72 -16.79 12.01 4.77
C VAL A 72 -17.40 12.95 3.75
N LYS A 73 -17.12 14.27 3.79
CA LYS A 73 -17.62 15.22 2.80
C LYS A 73 -17.11 14.90 1.39
N ALA A 74 -15.82 14.64 1.23
CA ALA A 74 -15.22 14.25 -0.05
C ALA A 74 -15.87 12.98 -0.62
N PHE A 75 -16.29 12.07 0.25
CA PHE A 75 -17.00 10.86 -0.12
C PHE A 75 -18.48 11.11 -0.49
N THR A 76 -19.23 11.84 0.34
CA THR A 76 -20.70 12.01 0.21
C THR A 76 -21.13 13.06 -0.80
N ASN A 77 -20.23 13.94 -1.23
CA ASN A 77 -20.52 14.95 -2.24
C ASN A 77 -20.66 14.37 -3.66
N GLU A 78 -20.31 13.10 -3.85
CA GLU A 78 -20.33 12.44 -5.14
C GLU A 78 -21.58 11.56 -5.32
N GLU A 79 -22.07 11.48 -6.55
CA GLU A 79 -23.31 10.76 -6.88
C GLU A 79 -23.20 9.23 -6.77
N THR A 80 -21.98 8.70 -6.91
CA THR A 80 -21.74 7.25 -6.88
C THR A 80 -20.68 6.86 -5.87
N TRP A 81 -20.87 5.69 -5.26
CA TRP A 81 -19.91 5.11 -4.30
C TRP A 81 -18.47 5.06 -4.86
N LYS A 82 -18.33 4.68 -6.14
CA LYS A 82 -17.02 4.56 -6.81
C LYS A 82 -16.34 5.92 -6.93
N LEU A 83 -17.09 6.96 -7.28
CA LEU A 83 -16.57 8.32 -7.44
C LEU A 83 -16.24 8.94 -6.07
N GLY A 84 -17.12 8.78 -5.08
CA GLY A 84 -16.88 9.20 -3.70
C GLY A 84 -15.63 8.55 -3.11
N ARG A 85 -15.46 7.24 -3.29
CA ARG A 85 -14.26 6.53 -2.85
C ARG A 85 -13.00 7.04 -3.54
N ARG A 86 -13.06 7.31 -4.85
CA ARG A 86 -11.92 7.88 -5.60
C ARG A 86 -11.55 9.26 -5.06
N ASN A 87 -12.54 10.12 -4.83
CA ASN A 87 -12.30 11.48 -4.36
C ASN A 87 -11.73 11.51 -2.94
N ALA A 88 -12.30 10.72 -2.02
CA ALA A 88 -11.75 10.56 -0.67
C ALA A 88 -10.31 10.02 -0.67
N ARG A 89 -9.99 9.07 -1.57
CA ARG A 89 -8.63 8.55 -1.72
C ARG A 89 -7.66 9.59 -2.30
N ASN A 90 -8.09 10.36 -3.30
CA ASN A 90 -7.28 11.46 -3.84
C ASN A 90 -6.97 12.50 -2.76
N HIS A 91 -7.96 12.84 -1.92
CA HIS A 91 -7.74 13.73 -0.79
C HIS A 91 -6.67 13.19 0.18
N CYS A 92 -6.68 11.89 0.47
CA CYS A 92 -5.62 11.26 1.28
C CYS A 92 -4.24 11.35 0.60
N VAL A 93 -4.17 11.20 -0.72
CA VAL A 93 -2.92 11.34 -1.49
C VAL A 93 -2.40 12.77 -1.42
N ASP A 94 -3.26 13.76 -1.55
CA ASP A 94 -2.89 15.17 -1.48
C ASP A 94 -2.34 15.52 -0.10
N VAL A 95 -2.99 15.04 0.97
CA VAL A 95 -2.52 15.26 2.33
C VAL A 95 -1.20 14.54 2.58
N ALA A 96 -1.05 13.28 2.17
CA ALA A 96 0.22 12.58 2.30
C ALA A 96 1.35 13.29 1.54
N SER A 97 1.07 13.81 0.34
CA SER A 97 2.07 14.56 -0.44
C SER A 97 2.53 15.82 0.32
N LYS A 98 1.59 16.57 0.91
CA LYS A 98 1.93 17.75 1.74
C LYS A 98 2.73 17.37 2.99
N LEU A 99 2.39 16.26 3.65
CA LEU A 99 3.14 15.76 4.82
C LEU A 99 4.56 15.38 4.43
N ILE A 100 4.74 14.72 3.27
CA ILE A 100 6.06 14.36 2.74
C ILE A 100 6.88 15.62 2.45
N GLU A 101 6.29 16.63 1.80
CA GLU A 101 6.94 17.92 1.51
C GLU A 101 7.40 18.66 2.78
N LYS A 102 6.62 18.55 3.86
CA LYS A 102 6.97 19.12 5.18
C LYS A 102 7.98 18.29 5.96
N GLY A 103 8.26 17.05 5.54
CA GLY A 103 9.06 16.08 6.28
C GLY A 103 8.31 15.38 7.43
N GLU A 104 7.00 15.58 7.55
CA GLU A 104 6.14 14.98 8.59
C GLU A 104 5.76 13.53 8.24
N THR A 105 6.75 12.65 8.08
CA THR A 105 6.55 11.29 7.56
C THR A 105 6.39 10.22 8.64
N ARG A 106 6.30 10.61 9.92
CA ARG A 106 6.28 9.70 11.08
C ARG A 106 5.13 8.71 11.04
N TYR A 107 3.95 9.18 10.67
CA TYR A 107 2.72 8.38 10.64
C TYR A 107 2.54 7.62 9.31
N LEU A 108 3.31 7.97 8.28
CA LEU A 108 3.24 7.38 6.94
C LEU A 108 3.99 6.04 6.89
N THR A 109 3.39 4.97 7.39
CA THR A 109 4.02 3.66 7.45
C THR A 109 4.05 3.00 6.05
N PRO A 110 5.23 2.68 5.47
CA PRO A 110 5.32 2.15 4.11
C PRO A 110 4.54 0.86 3.90
N SER A 111 4.58 -0.08 4.84
CA SER A 111 3.86 -1.36 4.74
C SER A 111 2.33 -1.16 4.71
N ALA A 112 1.80 -0.21 5.48
CA ALA A 112 0.38 0.13 5.46
C ALA A 112 -0.01 0.84 4.14
N LEU A 113 0.82 1.76 3.66
CA LEU A 113 0.58 2.44 2.38
C LEU A 113 0.62 1.48 1.19
N LYS A 114 1.49 0.45 1.19
CA LYS A 114 1.44 -0.61 0.15
C LYS A 114 0.10 -1.32 0.16
N ARG A 115 -0.39 -1.73 1.33
CA ARG A 115 -1.68 -2.42 1.49
C ARG A 115 -2.85 -1.57 1.04
N ASP A 116 -2.80 -0.27 1.33
CA ASP A 116 -3.86 0.66 0.96
C ASP A 116 -3.83 1.06 -0.52
N GLY A 117 -2.85 0.62 -1.31
CA GLY A 117 -2.69 1.00 -2.71
C GLY A 117 -2.02 2.36 -2.93
N PHE A 118 -1.35 2.89 -1.91
CA PHE A 118 -0.53 4.12 -1.97
C PHE A 118 0.97 3.82 -2.05
N GLY A 119 1.34 2.62 -2.53
CA GLY A 119 2.73 2.18 -2.62
C GLY A 119 3.62 3.11 -3.47
N PHE A 120 3.03 3.85 -4.41
CA PHE A 120 3.73 4.82 -5.26
C PHE A 120 4.30 6.03 -4.49
N LEU A 121 3.81 6.31 -3.26
CA LEU A 121 4.34 7.39 -2.43
C LEU A 121 5.59 6.98 -1.64
N ILE A 122 5.88 5.68 -1.55
CA ILE A 122 6.95 5.14 -0.71
C ILE A 122 8.33 5.67 -1.07
N PRO A 123 8.73 5.74 -2.36
CA PRO A 123 10.02 6.32 -2.72
C PRO A 123 10.19 7.76 -2.22
N LYS A 124 9.14 8.58 -2.32
CA LYS A 124 9.16 9.97 -1.83
C LYS A 124 9.24 10.04 -0.30
N ILE A 125 8.58 9.12 0.40
CA ILE A 125 8.64 9.02 1.86
C ILE A 125 10.05 8.63 2.31
N GLU A 126 10.65 7.63 1.67
CA GLU A 126 12.03 7.19 1.93
C GLU A 126 13.04 8.30 1.63
N GLU A 127 12.79 9.10 0.59
CA GLU A 127 13.57 10.29 0.28
C GLU A 127 13.49 11.36 1.36
N ALA A 128 12.29 11.74 1.78
CA ALA A 128 12.09 12.72 2.84
C ALA A 128 12.70 12.28 4.18
N ARG A 129 12.52 11.01 4.57
CA ARG A 129 13.12 10.44 5.80
C ARG A 129 14.64 10.47 5.79
N TRP A 130 15.21 10.21 4.62
CA TRP A 130 16.65 10.23 4.43
C TRP A 130 17.22 11.65 4.53
N GLU A 131 16.58 12.62 3.90
CA GLU A 131 16.98 14.01 4.05
C GLU A 131 16.88 14.50 5.49
N GLU A 132 15.81 14.12 6.19
CA GLU A 132 15.63 14.42 7.62
C GLU A 132 16.78 13.84 8.45
N PHE A 133 17.14 12.58 8.19
CA PHE A 133 18.26 11.92 8.87
C PHE A 133 19.60 12.62 8.59
N LYS A 134 19.88 12.99 7.34
CA LYS A 134 21.08 13.78 6.97
C LYS A 134 21.13 15.14 7.69
N LYS A 135 19.99 15.83 7.79
CA LYS A 135 19.85 17.10 8.53
C LYS A 135 19.97 16.92 10.05
N ALA A 136 19.74 15.71 10.55
CA ALA A 136 19.82 15.33 11.95
C ALA A 136 21.22 14.91 12.41
N LYS A 137 22.28 15.19 11.62
CA LYS A 137 23.68 14.90 11.96
C LYS A 137 23.99 15.28 13.42
N PRO A 138 24.54 14.35 14.22
CA PRO A 138 24.92 14.64 15.60
C PRO A 138 26.07 15.67 15.61
N ILE A 139 25.96 16.67 16.49
CA ILE A 139 26.94 17.77 16.61
C ILE A 139 27.37 17.87 18.07
N ILE A 140 28.68 17.96 18.28
CA ILE A 140 29.27 18.26 19.59
C ILE A 140 29.24 19.77 19.80
N LYS A 141 28.52 20.24 20.83
CA LYS A 141 28.53 21.64 21.26
C LYS A 141 28.80 21.70 22.76
N LYS A 142 29.70 22.60 23.17
CA LYS A 142 30.05 22.81 24.58
C LYS A 142 30.46 21.54 25.33
N GLY A 143 31.13 20.60 24.65
CA GLY A 143 31.56 19.33 25.26
C GLY A 143 30.45 18.27 25.38
N GLU A 144 29.25 18.52 24.85
CA GLU A 144 28.16 17.54 24.82
C GLU A 144 27.78 17.20 23.37
N LEU A 145 27.50 15.93 23.11
CA LEU A 145 26.89 15.44 21.88
C LEU A 145 25.37 15.60 21.97
N HIS A 146 24.77 16.40 21.08
CA HIS A 146 23.31 16.58 21.04
C HIS A 146 22.64 15.61 20.07
N LEU A 147 21.70 14.80 20.58
CA LEU A 147 21.00 13.74 19.85
C LEU A 147 19.51 14.00 19.64
N SER A 148 18.99 15.13 20.13
CA SER A 148 17.55 15.47 20.06
C SER A 148 16.98 15.53 18.63
N LYS A 149 17.79 15.92 17.64
CA LYS A 149 17.37 15.88 16.22
C LYS A 149 17.30 14.45 15.69
N LEU A 150 18.27 13.64 16.08
CA LEU A 150 18.41 12.25 15.67
C LEU A 150 17.24 11.42 16.22
N GLU A 151 16.87 11.64 17.49
CA GLU A 151 15.72 11.03 18.16
C GLU A 151 14.38 11.33 17.47
N LYS A 152 14.21 12.55 16.93
CA LYS A 152 12.98 12.94 16.23
C LYS A 152 12.84 12.26 14.87
N SER A 153 13.96 12.04 14.19
CA SER A 153 13.95 11.35 12.89
C SER A 153 13.66 9.86 13.07
N ILE A 154 12.94 9.25 12.14
CA ILE A 154 12.57 7.82 12.23
C ILE A 154 13.81 6.92 12.16
N ILE A 155 14.71 7.22 11.21
CA ILE A 155 15.95 6.48 11.01
C ILE A 155 16.88 6.67 12.20
N GLY A 156 17.04 7.92 12.68
CA GLY A 156 17.88 8.20 13.83
C GLY A 156 17.35 7.63 15.14
N SER A 157 16.03 7.63 15.35
CA SER A 157 15.39 6.95 16.49
C SER A 157 15.63 5.44 16.48
N LYS A 158 15.68 4.83 15.29
CA LYS A 158 16.05 3.41 15.15
C LYS A 158 17.53 3.22 15.49
N LEU A 159 18.42 4.02 14.90
CA LEU A 159 19.86 3.98 15.17
C LEU A 159 20.19 4.10 16.67
N LEU A 160 19.57 5.07 17.37
CA LEU A 160 19.78 5.26 18.80
C LEU A 160 19.33 4.05 19.63
N ARG A 161 18.21 3.41 19.24
CA ARG A 161 17.74 2.17 19.89
C ARG A 161 18.68 1.01 19.63
N ASP A 162 19.18 0.87 18.41
CA ASP A 162 20.12 -0.19 18.04
C ASP A 162 21.46 -0.04 18.80
N GLN A 163 21.88 1.20 19.06
CA GLN A 163 23.05 1.52 19.89
C GLN A 163 22.77 1.56 21.40
N MET A 164 21.54 1.24 21.83
CA MET A 164 21.09 1.26 23.24
C MET A 164 21.26 2.62 23.95
N ILE A 165 21.11 3.72 23.21
CA ILE A 165 21.23 5.09 23.72
C ILE A 165 19.85 5.64 24.02
N MET A 166 19.59 5.91 25.30
CA MET A 166 18.32 6.47 25.77
C MET A 166 18.40 7.97 26.06
N GLU A 167 19.61 8.52 26.09
CA GLU A 167 19.87 9.91 26.47
C GLU A 167 19.91 10.82 25.25
N THR A 168 19.39 12.05 25.39
CA THR A 168 19.39 13.05 24.32
C THR A 168 20.66 13.88 24.27
N LYS A 169 21.50 13.75 25.31
CA LYS A 169 22.78 14.43 25.47
C LYS A 169 23.77 13.48 26.10
N ILE A 170 24.97 13.38 25.53
CA ILE A 170 26.07 12.55 26.04
C ILE A 170 27.30 13.44 26.18
N ASP A 171 28.13 13.23 27.19
CA ASP A 171 29.44 13.88 27.30
C ASP A 171 30.32 13.48 26.10
N ALA A 172 30.98 14.45 25.46
CA ALA A 172 31.84 14.21 24.31
C ALA A 172 33.02 13.28 24.63
N ASN A 173 33.41 13.17 25.90
CA ASN A 173 34.48 12.27 26.33
C ASN A 173 34.01 10.83 26.60
N ASP A 174 32.71 10.53 26.53
CA ASP A 174 32.21 9.17 26.69
C ASP A 174 32.71 8.29 25.52
N PRO A 175 33.30 7.11 25.79
CA PRO A 175 33.79 6.21 24.74
C PRO A 175 32.71 5.79 23.74
N ARG A 176 31.42 5.85 24.11
CA ARG A 176 30.28 5.55 23.22
C ARG A 176 30.08 6.58 22.12
N VAL A 177 30.61 7.80 22.26
CA VAL A 177 30.43 8.88 21.27
C VAL A 177 31.06 8.50 19.93
N ASN A 178 32.28 7.97 19.94
CA ASN A 178 32.97 7.60 18.70
C ASN A 178 32.23 6.47 17.97
N ALA A 179 31.82 5.44 18.71
CA ALA A 179 31.04 4.33 18.17
C ALA A 179 29.71 4.81 17.56
N LEU A 180 29.03 5.77 18.20
CA LEU A 180 27.79 6.34 17.67
C LEU A 180 28.03 7.15 16.39
N LEU A 181 29.10 7.94 16.33
CA LEU A 181 29.45 8.71 15.13
C LEU A 181 29.80 7.77 13.96
N GLU A 182 30.57 6.73 14.22
CA GLU A 182 30.88 5.69 13.23
C GLU A 182 29.61 4.96 12.77
N ALA A 183 28.72 4.60 13.69
CA ALA A 183 27.44 3.95 13.35
C ALA A 183 26.54 4.87 12.52
N TYR A 184 26.53 6.18 12.81
CA TYR A 184 25.82 7.17 12.02
C TYR A 184 26.36 7.26 10.59
N ASP A 185 27.69 7.35 10.43
CA ASP A 185 28.31 7.42 9.11
C ASP A 185 28.14 6.10 8.33
N LEU A 186 28.23 4.95 8.99
CA LEU A 186 27.94 3.64 8.41
C LEU A 186 26.50 3.57 7.90
N GLN A 187 25.54 3.99 8.72
CA GLN A 187 24.12 3.99 8.35
C GLN A 187 23.85 4.87 7.13
N ILE A 188 24.60 5.98 7.00
CA ILE A 188 24.52 6.82 5.81
C ILE A 188 24.96 6.04 4.56
N VAL A 189 26.12 5.40 4.63
CA VAL A 189 26.69 4.65 3.51
C VAL A 189 25.77 3.48 3.11
N GLU A 190 25.24 2.73 4.07
CA GLU A 190 24.29 1.64 3.81
C GLU A 190 23.09 2.10 2.99
N ILE A 191 22.46 3.22 3.40
CA ILE A 191 21.29 3.75 2.70
C ILE A 191 21.65 4.24 1.28
N GLU A 192 22.85 4.79 1.09
CA GLU A 192 23.33 5.20 -0.24
C GLU A 192 23.60 3.99 -1.15
N ILE A 193 24.17 2.91 -0.61
CA ILE A 193 24.37 1.65 -1.32
C ILE A 193 23.02 1.05 -1.72
N ASP A 194 22.08 0.96 -0.78
CA ASP A 194 20.73 0.42 -1.03
C ASP A 194 20.04 1.16 -2.18
N ARG A 195 20.19 2.50 -2.25
CA ARG A 195 19.65 3.29 -3.37
C ARG A 195 20.37 3.04 -4.69
N SER A 196 21.70 2.97 -4.65
CA SER A 196 22.51 2.74 -5.86
C SER A 196 22.31 1.34 -6.44
N SER A 197 21.93 0.37 -5.60
CA SER A 197 21.69 -1.02 -5.96
C SER A 197 20.27 -1.30 -6.45
N ILE A 198 19.36 -0.30 -6.44
CA ILE A 198 18.07 -0.40 -7.13
C ILE A 198 18.36 -0.52 -8.62
N ILE A 199 18.40 -1.76 -9.11
CA ILE A 199 18.51 -2.08 -10.52
C ILE A 199 17.34 -1.40 -11.22
N LYS A 200 17.65 -0.36 -12.01
CA LYS A 200 16.66 0.24 -12.90
C LYS A 200 16.12 -0.90 -13.76
N PRO A 201 14.79 -1.06 -13.90
CA PRO A 201 14.25 -2.06 -14.81
C PRO A 201 14.92 -1.86 -16.17
N PRO A 202 15.33 -2.94 -16.86
CA PRO A 202 15.90 -2.80 -18.18
C PRO A 202 14.91 -1.97 -19.02
N PRO A 203 15.40 -1.05 -19.87
CA PRO A 203 14.51 -0.35 -20.78
C PRO A 203 13.67 -1.39 -21.53
N PRO A 204 12.37 -1.14 -21.74
CA PRO A 204 11.52 -2.07 -22.49
C PRO A 204 12.20 -2.39 -23.82
N THR A 205 12.32 -3.67 -24.15
CA THR A 205 12.86 -4.10 -25.44
C THR A 205 11.99 -3.53 -26.54
N GLU A 206 12.55 -2.61 -27.34
CA GLU A 206 11.92 -2.14 -28.57
C GLU A 206 11.73 -3.35 -29.50
N GLN A 207 10.48 -3.76 -29.70
CA GLN A 207 10.18 -4.74 -30.74
C GLN A 207 10.32 -4.04 -32.08
N VAL A 208 11.23 -4.54 -32.90
CA VAL A 208 11.49 -3.99 -34.24
C VAL A 208 10.92 -4.97 -35.26
N THR A 209 10.18 -4.45 -36.24
CA THR A 209 9.72 -5.25 -37.38
C THR A 209 10.91 -5.82 -38.17
N LEU A 210 10.68 -6.84 -38.99
CA LEU A 210 11.67 -7.38 -39.96
C LEU A 210 12.29 -6.30 -40.86
N ASN A 211 11.66 -5.13 -40.99
CA ASN A 211 12.11 -4.00 -41.79
C ASN A 211 12.82 -2.90 -40.98
N GLY A 212 13.11 -3.11 -39.69
CA GLY A 212 13.84 -2.13 -38.87
C GLY A 212 12.99 -0.99 -38.30
N GLN A 213 11.66 -1.03 -38.43
CA GLN A 213 10.76 -0.02 -37.87
C GLN A 213 10.29 -0.42 -36.46
N PRO A 214 10.28 0.51 -35.48
CA PRO A 214 9.80 0.25 -34.14
C PRO A 214 8.30 -0.05 -34.16
N VAL A 215 7.89 -1.12 -33.50
CA VAL A 215 6.49 -1.44 -33.23
C VAL A 215 6.07 -0.61 -32.02
N PHE A 216 5.24 0.41 -32.25
CA PHE A 216 4.59 1.13 -31.17
C PHE A 216 3.41 0.28 -30.68
N GLU A 217 3.39 -0.05 -29.38
CA GLU A 217 2.19 -0.58 -28.74
C GLU A 217 1.14 0.53 -28.79
N GLU A 218 0.14 0.38 -29.65
CA GLU A 218 -1.08 1.18 -29.57
C GLU A 218 -1.72 0.90 -28.20
N ASP A 219 -1.90 1.96 -27.40
CA ASP A 219 -2.58 1.91 -26.10
C ASP A 219 -3.84 1.03 -26.20
N GLU A 220 -3.97 0.08 -25.27
CA GLU A 220 -5.07 -0.87 -25.17
C GLU A 220 -6.45 -0.22 -25.43
N GLU A 221 -6.93 -0.32 -26.67
CA GLU A 221 -8.35 -0.16 -26.97
C GLU A 221 -9.11 -1.27 -26.27
N LYS A 222 -9.84 -0.88 -25.21
CA LYS A 222 -11.01 -1.55 -24.60
C LYS A 222 -11.18 -3.02 -24.98
N GLU A 223 -10.87 -3.92 -24.05
CA GLU A 223 -11.31 -5.31 -24.12
C GLU A 223 -12.85 -5.40 -24.22
N GLU A 224 -13.37 -5.51 -25.44
CA GLU A 224 -14.71 -6.05 -25.66
C GLU A 224 -14.69 -7.54 -25.30
N LYS A 225 -15.51 -7.90 -24.30
CA LYS A 225 -15.67 -9.28 -23.85
C LYS A 225 -16.28 -10.16 -24.94
N ILE A 226 -15.43 -10.79 -25.75
CA ILE A 226 -15.84 -11.90 -26.61
C ILE A 226 -16.01 -13.14 -25.73
N LYS A 227 -17.26 -13.50 -25.42
CA LYS A 227 -17.61 -14.81 -24.84
C LYS A 227 -17.19 -15.92 -25.83
N ARG A 228 -16.11 -16.64 -25.53
CA ARG A 228 -15.79 -17.90 -26.22
C ARG A 228 -16.19 -19.09 -25.37
N LYS A 229 -17.01 -19.96 -25.98
CA LYS A 229 -17.40 -21.28 -25.48
C LYS A 229 -16.14 -22.13 -25.25
N THR A 230 -16.12 -22.85 -24.14
CA THR A 230 -15.16 -23.92 -23.84
C THR A 230 -15.23 -25.02 -24.90
N SER A 231 -14.23 -25.12 -25.76
CA SER A 231 -13.90 -26.36 -26.48
C SER A 231 -12.74 -27.03 -25.74
N LYS A 232 -12.96 -28.27 -25.28
CA LYS A 232 -11.89 -29.14 -24.81
C LYS A 232 -10.90 -29.34 -25.96
N GLY A 233 -9.68 -28.87 -25.77
CA GLY A 233 -8.52 -29.19 -26.60
C GLY A 233 -7.34 -29.29 -25.65
N ASP A 234 -6.78 -30.49 -25.53
CA ASP A 234 -5.61 -30.72 -24.70
C ASP A 234 -4.46 -29.83 -25.21
N GLN A 235 -3.89 -29.02 -24.32
CA GLN A 235 -2.67 -28.28 -24.62
C GLN A 235 -1.52 -29.28 -24.71
N THR A 236 -0.90 -29.41 -25.89
CA THR A 236 0.40 -30.07 -26.00
C THR A 236 1.50 -29.14 -25.50
N PRO A 237 2.53 -29.67 -24.82
CA PRO A 237 3.67 -28.89 -24.35
C PRO A 237 4.48 -28.32 -25.52
N LEU A 238 5.03 -27.11 -25.33
CA LEU A 238 5.79 -26.31 -26.32
C LEU A 238 7.05 -26.98 -26.93
N THR A 239 7.34 -28.24 -26.60
CA THR A 239 8.55 -28.96 -26.99
C THR A 239 8.47 -29.64 -28.36
N ASP A 240 7.30 -29.68 -29.00
CA ASP A 240 7.11 -30.35 -30.30
C ASP A 240 7.86 -29.67 -31.46
N PHE A 241 8.41 -28.46 -31.26
CA PHE A 241 9.19 -27.74 -32.26
C PHE A 241 10.69 -28.06 -32.25
N LEU A 242 11.18 -28.90 -31.32
CA LEU A 242 12.62 -29.18 -31.18
C LEU A 242 13.11 -30.43 -31.94
N PHE A 243 12.24 -31.15 -32.66
CA PHE A 243 12.66 -32.33 -33.43
C PHE A 243 12.11 -32.31 -34.85
N GLU A 244 13.02 -32.24 -35.83
CA GLU A 244 12.69 -32.42 -37.25
C GLU A 244 12.45 -33.90 -37.62
N GLU A 245 11.27 -34.11 -38.20
CA GLU A 245 10.78 -35.15 -39.11
C GLU A 245 11.05 -36.65 -38.86
N LYS A 246 9.95 -37.40 -38.67
CA LYS A 246 9.66 -38.56 -39.55
C LYS A 246 8.20 -38.53 -40.02
N LYS A 247 8.01 -38.36 -41.33
CA LYS A 247 6.73 -38.51 -42.03
C LYS A 247 6.21 -39.94 -41.85
N VAL A 248 5.00 -40.11 -41.33
CA VAL A 248 4.26 -41.38 -41.40
C VAL A 248 2.95 -41.15 -42.15
N ALA A 249 2.69 -42.09 -43.05
CA ALA A 249 1.82 -41.98 -44.19
C ALA A 249 0.32 -41.90 -43.86
N LYS A 250 -0.41 -41.20 -44.73
CA LYS A 250 -1.89 -41.19 -44.79
C LYS A 250 -2.40 -42.61 -45.08
N THR A 251 -3.28 -43.12 -44.21
CA THR A 251 -4.22 -44.18 -44.54
C THR A 251 -5.63 -43.58 -44.61
N PRO A 252 -6.39 -43.78 -45.70
CA PRO A 252 -7.78 -43.33 -45.79
C PRO A 252 -8.73 -44.47 -45.38
N GLU A 253 -9.62 -44.25 -44.41
CA GLU A 253 -10.75 -45.16 -44.20
C GLU A 253 -12.12 -44.46 -44.13
N LYS A 254 -12.80 -44.59 -45.27
CA LYS A 254 -14.19 -45.03 -45.51
C LYS A 254 -15.34 -44.31 -44.78
N THR A 255 -16.09 -43.61 -45.62
CA THR A 255 -17.51 -43.32 -45.52
C THR A 255 -18.34 -44.59 -45.27
N GLY A 256 -19.16 -44.58 -44.21
CA GLY A 256 -20.18 -45.59 -43.92
C GLY A 256 -21.50 -44.92 -43.58
N SER A 257 -22.50 -45.13 -44.44
CA SER A 257 -23.83 -44.53 -44.38
C SER A 257 -24.85 -45.44 -43.69
N ARG A 258 -25.93 -44.83 -43.17
CA ARG A 258 -27.28 -45.39 -42.87
C ARG A 258 -27.44 -46.35 -41.67
N LYS A 259 -28.27 -45.97 -40.69
CA LYS A 259 -29.73 -46.26 -40.67
C LYS A 259 -30.48 -45.60 -39.49
N LYS A 260 -31.70 -45.15 -39.80
CA LYS A 260 -32.79 -44.70 -38.91
C LYS A 260 -33.35 -45.84 -38.03
N ARG A 261 -34.08 -45.41 -36.98
CA ARG A 261 -35.15 -46.06 -36.18
C ARG A 261 -34.67 -46.50 -34.78
N GLY A 262 -35.34 -46.17 -33.69
CA GLY A 262 -36.61 -45.45 -33.55
C GLY A 262 -36.95 -45.11 -32.09
N LEU A 263 -37.93 -44.22 -31.96
CA LEU A 263 -38.69 -43.95 -30.75
C LEU A 263 -39.16 -45.23 -30.05
N LYS A 264 -39.16 -45.21 -28.71
CA LYS A 264 -40.32 -45.59 -27.91
C LYS A 264 -40.22 -45.03 -26.49
N LYS A 265 -41.27 -44.27 -26.16
CA LYS A 265 -41.89 -43.95 -24.86
C LYS A 265 -41.05 -44.09 -23.59
#